data_AF-A0A9E3SEI0-F1
#
_entry.id   AF-A0A9E3SEI0-F1
#
_cell.length_a   1.000
_cell.length_b   1.000
_cell.length_c   1.000
_cell.angle_alpha   90.00
_cell.angle_beta   90.00
_cell.angle_gamma   90.00
#
_symmetry.space_group_name_H-M   'P 1'
#
loop_
_entity.id
_entity.type
_entity.pdbx_description
1 polymer ?
#
loop_
_entity_poly.entity_id
_entity_poly.type
_entity_poly.pdbx_seq_one_letter_code
_entity_poly.pdbx_strand_id
1 'polypeptide(L)' 'NNTSFVEFDDAPYTYLIYFNNFLTSEGVSPLDIEHDNIKNIILNKRKQALIKETHQGLYEKALREKVIEIY' A
#
# COMPACT_ATOMS: atom_id res chain seq x y z
N ASN A 1 -7.61 22.22 25.83
CA ASN A 1 -6.23 22.73 25.68
C ASN A 1 -5.62 22.12 24.43
N ASN A 2 -5.47 22.93 23.39
CA ASN A 2 -4.95 22.52 22.08
C ASN A 2 -3.49 22.99 22.01
N THR A 3 -2.55 22.17 22.46
CA THR A 3 -1.13 22.53 22.49
C THR A 3 -0.50 22.26 21.12
N SER A 4 -0.77 23.15 20.16
CA SER A 4 -0.12 23.17 18.85
C SER A 4 1.36 23.60 18.91
N PHE A 5 1.89 23.88 20.10
CA PHE A 5 3.25 24.32 20.32
C PHE A 5 3.89 23.52 21.47
N VAL A 6 5.10 23.04 21.25
CA VAL A 6 5.91 22.30 22.22
C VAL A 6 7.31 22.88 22.21
N GLU A 7 7.82 23.17 23.41
CA GLU A 7 9.18 23.64 23.65
C GLU A 7 9.89 22.63 24.56
N PHE A 8 11.11 22.25 24.21
CA PHE A 8 11.95 21.43 25.08
C PHE A 8 13.44 21.74 24.90
N ASP A 9 14.18 21.60 25.99
CA ASP A 9 15.62 21.88 26.06
C ASP A 9 16.42 20.58 26.02
N ASP A 10 17.46 20.55 25.17
CA ASP A 10 18.53 19.56 25.18
C ASP A 10 19.86 20.32 25.01
N ALA A 11 20.45 20.68 26.16
CA ALA A 11 21.55 21.63 26.23
C ALA A 11 22.70 21.27 25.25
N PRO A 12 23.22 22.22 24.47
CA PRO A 12 22.99 23.67 24.51
C PRO A 12 21.83 24.18 23.63
N TYR A 13 20.94 23.31 23.17
CA TYR A 13 19.90 23.65 22.20
C TYR A 13 18.51 23.71 22.83
N THR A 14 17.67 24.59 22.29
CA THR A 14 16.23 24.66 22.57
C THR A 14 15.48 24.39 21.28
N TYR A 15 14.52 23.46 21.33
CA TYR A 15 13.69 23.08 20.21
C TYR A 15 12.30 23.71 20.34
N LEU A 16 11.88 24.41 19.29
CA LEU A 16 10.57 25.07 19.20
C LEU A 16 9.77 24.37 18.10
N ILE A 17 8.78 23.56 18.47
CA ILE A 17 7.98 22.77 17.53
C ILE A 17 6.56 23.34 17.47
N TYR A 18 6.12 23.67 16.26
CA TYR A 18 4.74 24.07 15.98
C TYR A 18 4.05 23.03 15.09
N PHE A 19 2.99 22.41 15.60
CA PHE A 19 2.15 21.46 14.89
C PHE A 19 1.08 22.21 14.08
N ASN A 20 1.32 22.35 12.78
CA ASN A 20 0.41 23.02 11.86
C ASN A 20 -0.93 22.29 11.68
N ASN A 21 -0.91 20.96 11.71
CA ASN A 21 -2.08 20.09 11.56
C ASN A 21 -1.80 18.74 12.23
N PHE A 22 -2.83 18.10 12.78
CA PHE A 22 -2.79 16.73 13.27
C PHE A 22 -3.80 15.90 12.49
N LEU A 23 -3.39 14.70 12.05
CA LEU A 23 -4.33 13.74 11.48
C LEU A 23 -5.17 13.18 12.62
N THR A 24 -6.47 13.44 12.61
CA THR A 24 -7.41 12.68 13.45
C THR A 24 -7.49 11.27 12.89
N SER A 25 -7.66 10.26 13.75
CA SER A 25 -7.72 8.85 13.34
C SER A 25 -8.85 8.53 12.35
N GLU A 26 -9.83 9.42 12.18
CA GLU A 26 -10.93 9.29 11.24
C GLU A 26 -10.71 10.05 9.90
N GLY A 27 -9.59 10.75 9.75
CA GLY A 27 -9.23 11.47 8.52
C GLY A 27 -8.66 10.56 7.43
N VAL A 28 -8.76 11.00 6.17
CA VAL A 28 -8.08 10.32 5.06
C VAL A 28 -6.56 10.53 5.20
N SER A 29 -5.79 9.44 5.14
CA SER A 29 -4.33 9.49 5.19
C SER A 29 -3.77 10.29 4.00
N PRO A 30 -2.80 11.19 4.21
CA PRO A 30 -2.18 11.97 3.15
C PRO A 30 -1.60 11.07 2.04
N LEU A 31 -1.76 11.50 0.78
CA LEU A 31 -1.31 10.73 -0.37
C LEU A 31 0.20 10.43 -0.32
N ASP A 32 1.02 11.37 0.15
CA ASP A 32 2.47 11.19 0.23
C ASP A 32 2.88 10.06 1.20
N ILE A 33 2.06 9.79 2.22
CA ILE A 33 2.27 8.69 3.16
C ILE A 33 1.81 7.36 2.54
N GLU A 34 0.67 7.37 1.85
CA GLU A 34 0.07 6.15 1.30
C GLU A 34 0.57 5.77 -0.10
N HIS A 35 1.34 6.63 -0.77
CA HIS A 35 1.74 6.43 -2.16
C HIS A 35 2.35 5.04 -2.40
N ASP A 36 3.31 4.64 -1.55
CA ASP A 36 3.97 3.35 -1.68
C ASP A 36 3.06 2.18 -1.31
N ASN A 37 2.17 2.34 -0.33
CA ASN A 37 1.16 1.35 0.01
C ASN A 37 0.19 1.12 -1.15
N ILE A 38 -0.34 2.19 -1.74
CA ILE A 38 -1.23 2.16 -2.91
C ILE A 38 -0.53 1.46 -4.07
N LYS A 39 0.72 1.82 -4.37
CA LYS A 39 1.53 1.16 -5.40
C LYS A 39 1.68 -0.33 -5.14
N ASN A 40 2.01 -0.74 -3.91
CA ASN A 40 2.14 -2.13 -3.54
C ASN A 40 0.83 -2.92 -3.69
N ILE A 41 -0.30 -2.32 -3.30
CA ILE A 41 -1.64 -2.91 -3.48
C ILE A 41 -1.91 -3.14 -4.98
N ILE A 42 -1.64 -2.15 -5.83
CA ILE A 42 -1.84 -2.25 -7.28
C ILE A 42 -0.96 -3.34 -7.89
N LEU A 43 0.32 -3.40 -7.50
CA LEU A 43 1.25 -4.41 -7.99
C LEU A 43 0.82 -5.82 -7.59
N ASN A 44 0.38 -6.02 -6.34
CA ASN A 44 -0.11 -7.32 -5.87
C ASN A 44 -1.38 -7.76 -6.60
N LYS A 45 -2.33 -6.84 -6.84
CA LYS A 45 -3.53 -7.13 -7.64
C LYS A 45 -3.17 -7.58 -9.05
N ARG A 46 -2.23 -6.89 -9.72
CA ARG A 46 -1.75 -7.27 -11.05
C ARG A 46 -1.05 -8.62 -11.07
N LYS A 47 -0.22 -8.91 -10.06
CA LYS A 47 0.47 -10.20 -9.93
C LYS A 47 -0.53 -11.35 -9.80
N GLN A 48 -1.56 -11.20 -8.96
CA GLN A 48 -2.60 -12.22 -8.79
C GLN A 48 -3.39 -12.45 -10.09
N ALA A 49 -3.74 -11.38 -10.80
CA ALA A 49 -4.43 -11.48 -12.08
C ALA A 49 -3.59 -12.24 -13.12
N LEU A 50 -2.31 -11.91 -13.24
CA LEU A 50 -1.40 -12.56 -14.19
C LEU A 50 -1.25 -14.06 -13.92
N ILE A 51 -1.10 -14.45 -12.64
CA ILE A 51 -1.03 -15.86 -12.24
C ILE A 51 -2.29 -16.58 -12.70
N LYS A 52 -3.48 -16.03 -12.39
CA LYS A 52 -4.76 -16.63 -12.77
C LYS A 52 -4.90 -16.80 -14.29
N GLU A 53 -4.58 -15.76 -15.05
CA GLU A 53 -4.64 -15.78 -16.52
C GLU A 53 -3.66 -16.82 -17.10
N THR A 54 -2.45 -16.89 -16.55
CA THR A 54 -1.44 -17.86 -16.99
C THR A 54 -1.90 -19.30 -16.74
N HIS A 55 -2.45 -19.59 -15.55
CA HIS A 55 -2.99 -20.92 -15.24
C HIS A 55 -4.16 -21.29 -16.16
N GLN A 56 -5.08 -20.35 -16.38
CA GLN A 56 -6.22 -20.58 -17.27
C GLN A 56 -5.75 -20.83 -18.72
N GLY A 57 -4.82 -20.03 -19.22
CA GLY A 57 -4.26 -20.20 -20.57
C GLY A 57 -3.53 -21.53 -20.75
N LEU A 58 -2.78 -21.98 -19.74
CA LEU A 58 -2.14 -23.30 -19.74
C LEU A 58 -3.16 -24.44 -19.76
N TYR A 59 -4.20 -24.35 -18.94
CA TYR A 59 -5.27 -25.34 -18.88
C TYR A 59 -6.00 -25.46 -20.23
N GLU A 60 -6.44 -24.32 -20.78
CA GLU A 60 -7.11 -24.30 -22.09
C GLU A 60 -6.22 -24.80 -23.22
N LYS A 61 -4.92 -24.47 -23.19
CA LYS A 61 -3.95 -24.99 -24.16
C LYS A 61 -3.87 -26.52 -24.08
N ALA A 62 -3.74 -27.08 -22.88
CA ALA A 62 -3.63 -28.51 -22.67
C ALA A 62 -4.90 -29.27 -23.12
N LEU A 63 -6.09 -28.67 -22.92
CA LEU A 63 -7.34 -29.20 -23.47
C LEU A 63 -7.38 -29.20 -24.99
N ARG A 64 -6.98 -28.09 -25.63
CA ARG A 64 -6.95 -27.98 -27.11
C ARG A 64 -5.99 -28.98 -27.75
N GLU A 65 -4.84 -29.18 -27.12
CA GLU A 65 -3.79 -30.10 -27.59
C GLU A 65 -4.08 -31.57 -27.23
N LYS A 66 -5.22 -31.87 -26.57
CA LYS A 66 -5.62 -33.20 -26.10
C LYS A 66 -4.54 -33.90 -25.26
N VAL A 67 -3.73 -33.12 -24.54
CA VAL A 67 -2.63 -33.63 -23.70
C VAL A 67 -3.14 -34.10 -22.33
N ILE A 68 -4.42 -33.89 -22.06
CA ILE A 68 -5.13 -34.27 -20.84
C ILE A 68 -6.52 -34.80 -21.22
N GLU A 69 -6.86 -35.99 -20.72
CA GLU A 69 -8.23 -36.53 -20.72
C GLU A 69 -8.86 -36.24 -19.35
N ILE A 70 -10.02 -35.59 -19.34
CA ILE A 70 -10.82 -35.40 -18.13
C ILE A 70 -11.74 -36.63 -18.02
N TYR A 71 -11.58 -37.43 -16.96
CA TYR A 71 -12.46 -38.55 -16.60
C TYR A 71 -13.64 -38.11 -15.75
#